data_AF-A0A3C1KJD8-F1
#
_entry.id   AF-A0A3C1KJD8-F1
#
_cell.length_a   1.000
_cell.length_b   1.000
_cell.length_c   1.000
_cell.angle_alpha   90.00
_cell.angle_beta   90.00
_cell.angle_gamma   90.00
#
_symmetry.space_group_name_H-M   'P 1'
#
loop_
_entity.id
_entity.type
_entity.pdbx_description
1 polymer ?
#
loop_
_entity_poly.entity_id
_entity_poly.type
_entity_poly.pdbx_seq_one_letter_code
_entity_poly.pdbx_strand_id
1 'polypeptide(L)' 'MTETVLDIKHWGNNLGVRLPAAVARAAHLHADQRVRITVEGERIIITPLRDEPLSLEQRLASFDPERHGGEAMSV' A
#
# COMPACT_ATOMS: atom_id res chain seq x y z
N MET A 1 5.72 -14.71 14.67
CA MET A 1 6.65 -13.56 14.74
C MET A 1 7.81 -13.90 13.84
N THR A 2 8.01 -13.15 12.75
CA THR A 2 9.10 -13.40 11.79
C THR A 2 10.18 -12.36 12.05
N GLU A 3 11.34 -12.81 12.51
CA GLU A 3 12.47 -11.94 12.83
C GLU A 3 13.67 -12.32 11.96
N THR A 4 14.38 -11.31 11.46
CA THR A 4 15.67 -11.51 10.77
C THR A 4 16.59 -10.35 11.13
N VAL A 5 17.89 -10.61 11.19
CA VAL A 5 18.92 -9.57 11.32
C VAL A 5 19.57 -9.38 9.95
N LEU A 6 19.65 -8.13 9.50
CA LEU A 6 20.25 -7.75 8.22
C LEU A 6 21.00 -6.43 8.39
N ASP A 7 22.07 -6.29 7.61
CA ASP A 7 22.83 -5.04 7.54
C ASP A 7 22.12 -4.01 6.66
N ILE A 8 22.23 -2.74 7.06
CA ILE A 8 21.93 -1.61 6.18
C ILE A 8 23.11 -1.44 5.21
N LYS A 9 22.80 -1.35 3.90
CA LYS A 9 23.79 -1.16 2.83
C LYS A 9 23.47 0.12 2.05
N HIS A 10 24.46 0.64 1.32
CA HIS A 10 24.24 1.71 0.37
C HIS A 10 23.49 1.20 -0.87
N TRP A 11 22.47 1.94 -1.29
CA TRP A 11 21.77 1.77 -2.55
C TRP A 11 21.72 3.12 -3.28
N GLY A 12 22.66 3.32 -4.20
CA GLY A 12 22.91 4.64 -4.79
C GLY A 12 23.36 5.63 -3.70
N ASN A 13 22.70 6.79 -3.64
CA ASN A 13 23.00 7.83 -2.64
C ASN A 13 22.30 7.63 -1.29
N ASN A 14 21.46 6.59 -1.16
CA ASN A 14 20.66 6.35 0.03
C ASN A 14 21.07 5.06 0.74
N LEU A 15 20.56 4.88 1.96
CA LEU A 15 20.67 3.64 2.71
C LEU A 15 19.46 2.75 2.44
N GLY A 16 19.68 1.45 2.38
CA GLY A 16 18.64 0.45 2.18
C GLY A 16 18.89 -0.82 2.98
N VAL A 17 17.80 -1.48 3.38
CA VAL A 17 17.82 -2.83 3.93
C VAL A 17 17.00 -3.73 3.01
N ARG A 18 17.49 -4.94 2.75
CA ARG A 18 16.71 -5.91 1.96
C ARG A 18 15.57 -6.43 2.81
N LEU A 19 14.34 -6.39 2.31
CA LEU A 19 13.20 -6.97 3.02
C LEU A 19 13.01 -8.43 2.57
N PRO A 20 13.20 -9.44 3.44
CA PRO A 20 12.95 -10.82 3.06
C PRO A 20 11.48 -11.02 2.66
N ALA A 21 11.26 -11.92 1.71
CA ALA A 21 9.92 -12.18 1.18
C ALA A 21 8.91 -12.60 2.27
N ALA A 22 9.35 -13.31 3.32
CA ALA A 22 8.50 -13.70 4.43
C ALA A 22 8.01 -12.49 5.25
N VAL A 23 8.89 -11.50 5.48
CA VAL A 23 8.56 -10.27 6.22
C VAL A 23 7.66 -9.38 5.36
N ALA A 24 8.01 -9.20 4.08
CA ALA A 24 7.20 -8.42 3.13
C ALA A 24 5.76 -8.96 3.04
N ARG A 25 5.60 -10.28 2.89
CA ARG A 25 4.27 -10.92 2.85
C ARG A 25 3.49 -10.75 4.16
N ALA A 26 4.14 -10.94 5.31
CA ALA A 26 3.50 -10.75 6.61
C ALA A 26 3.01 -9.30 6.80
N ALA A 27 3.75 -8.32 6.28
CA ALA A 27 3.40 -6.91 6.29
C ALA A 27 2.48 -6.48 5.12
N HIS A 28 2.07 -7.40 4.25
CA HIS A 28 1.28 -7.13 3.03
C HIS A 28 1.91 -6.07 2.10
N LEU A 29 3.25 -6.06 2.04
CA LEU A 29 4.03 -5.20 1.16
C LEU A 29 4.31 -5.90 -0.18
N HIS A 30 4.24 -5.14 -1.26
CA HIS A 30 4.59 -5.60 -2.61
C HIS A 30 5.58 -4.65 -3.29
N ALA A 31 6.22 -5.11 -4.36
CA ALA A 31 7.13 -4.30 -5.15
C ALA A 31 6.41 -3.08 -5.75
N ASP A 32 7.13 -1.97 -5.89
CA ASP A 32 6.65 -0.70 -6.46
C ASP A 32 5.47 -0.05 -5.71
N GLN A 33 5.12 -0.57 -4.53
CA GLN A 33 4.11 0.01 -3.67
C GLN A 33 4.59 1.32 -3.03
N ARG A 34 3.70 2.31 -2.94
CA ARG A 34 3.96 3.50 -2.15
C ARG A 34 3.82 3.19 -0.65
N VAL A 35 4.81 3.59 0.14
CA VAL A 35 4.81 3.42 1.59
C VAL A 35 5.04 4.76 2.29
N ARG A 36 4.58 4.85 3.53
CA ARG A 36 4.94 5.90 4.48
C ARG A 36 6.00 5.36 5.42
N ILE A 37 7.05 6.11 5.62
CA ILE A 37 8.10 5.80 6.60
C ILE A 37 8.02 6.84 7.71
N THR A 38 7.89 6.38 8.95
CA THR A 38 7.93 7.23 10.16
C THR A 38 8.99 6.69 11.12
N VAL A 39 9.48 7.56 12.00
CA VAL A 39 10.45 7.21 13.04
C VAL A 39 9.81 7.47 14.39
N GLU A 40 9.74 6.45 15.23
CA GLU A 40 9.28 6.54 16.62
C GLU A 40 10.39 6.04 17.55
N GLY A 41 11.11 6.99 18.16
CA GLY A 41 12.30 6.70 18.94
C GLY A 41 13.38 6.05 18.07
N GLU A 42 13.76 4.82 18.40
CA GLU A 42 14.76 4.03 17.65
C GLU A 42 14.13 3.07 16.61
N ARG A 43 12.81 3.17 16.38
CA ARG A 43 12.09 2.28 15.47
C ARG A 43 11.72 3.01 14.20
N ILE A 44 11.98 2.37 13.07
CA ILE A 44 11.46 2.78 11.77
C ILE A 44 10.18 1.99 11.52
N ILE A 45 9.08 2.70 11.30
CA ILE A 45 7.77 2.12 11.00
C ILE A 45 7.47 2.36 9.53
N ILE A 46 7.24 1.27 8.79
CA ILE A 46 6.90 1.31 7.37
C ILE A 46 5.45 0.88 7.22
N THR A 47 4.60 1.81 6.78
CA THR A 47 3.16 1.59 6.61
C THR A 47 2.80 1.66 5.13
N PRO A 48 2.14 0.63 4.56
CA PRO A 48 1.65 0.71 3.18
C PRO A 48 0.67 1.87 3.03
N LEU A 49 0.87 2.72 2.03
CA LEU A 49 -0.18 3.64 1.61
C LEU A 49 -1.12 2.86 0.71
N ARG A 50 -2.35 2.66 1.19
CA ARG A 50 -3.44 2.15 0.37
C ARG A 50 -4.20 3.35 -0.11
N ASP A 51 -4.42 3.45 -1.42
CA ASP A 51 -5.54 4.25 -1.90
C ASP A 51 -6.78 3.55 -1.33
N GLU A 52 -7.47 4.21 -0.41
CA GLU A 52 -8.68 3.64 0.19
C GLU A 52 -9.66 3.39 -0.96
N PRO A 53 -9.97 2.12 -1.31
CA PRO A 53 -10.97 1.89 -2.32
C PRO A 53 -12.27 2.49 -1.80
N LEU A 54 -12.86 3.41 -2.57
CA LEU A 54 -14.12 4.04 -2.20
C LEU A 54 -15.11 2.96 -1.72
N SER A 55 -15.72 3.18 -0.56
CA SER A 55 -16.80 2.33 -0.07
C SER A 55 -17.92 2.27 -1.12
N LEU A 56 -18.80 1.26 -1.06
CA LEU A 56 -19.95 1.20 -1.96
C LEU A 56 -20.76 2.51 -1.90
N GLU A 57 -20.98 3.05 -0.70
CA GLU A 57 -21.67 4.32 -0.48
C GLU A 57 -20.94 5.49 -1.19
N GLN A 58 -19.62 5.59 -1.07
CA GLN A 58 -18.84 6.63 -1.72
C GLN A 58 -18.82 6.49 -3.24
N ARG A 59 -18.80 5.25 -3.75
CA ARG A 59 -18.90 4.96 -5.19
C ARG A 59 -20.26 5.38 -5.74
N LEU A 60 -21.34 5.05 -5.04
CA LEU A 60 -22.69 5.45 -5.40
C LEU A 60 -22.87 6.98 -5.33
N ALA A 61 -22.30 7.64 -4.33
CA ALA A 61 -22.31 9.10 -4.24
C ALA A 61 -21.55 9.78 -5.39
N SER A 62 -20.53 9.10 -5.95
CA SER A 62 -19.76 9.59 -7.10
C SER A 62 -20.37 9.16 -8.45
N PHE A 63 -21.50 8.46 -8.46
CA PHE A 63 -22.15 7.96 -9.66
C PHE A 63 -22.88 9.10 -10.39
N ASP A 64 -22.37 9.46 -11.56
CA ASP A 64 -23.02 10.36 -12.51
C ASP A 64 -23.88 9.54 -13.51
N PRO A 65 -25.22 9.66 -13.50
CA PRO A 65 -26.10 8.91 -14.40
C PRO A 65 -25.89 9.22 -15.89
N GLU A 66 -25.51 10.44 -16.25
CA GLU A 66 -25.29 10.81 -17.66
C GLU A 66 -24.01 10.20 -18.21
N ARG A 67 -22.99 10.08 -17.36
CA ARG A 67 -21.70 9.49 -17.72
C ARG A 67 -21.66 7.97 -17.59
N HIS A 68 -22.38 7.40 -16.63
CA HIS A 68 -22.24 6.00 -16.23
C HIS A 68 -23.50 5.14 -16.46
N GLY A 69 -24.62 5.71 -16.91
CA GLY A 69 -25.91 5.03 -17.05
C GLY A 69 -26.18 4.35 -18.40
N GLY A 70 -25.16 3.98 -19.17
CA GLY A 70 -25.32 3.49 -20.55
C GLY A 70 -25.94 2.09 -20.70
N GLU A 71 -26.01 1.31 -19.62
CA GLU A 71 -26.58 -0.04 -19.63
C GLU A 71 -27.96 -0.04 -18.97
N ALA A 72 -28.99 -0.34 -19.77
CA ALA A 72 -30.35 -0.58 -19.30
C ALA A 72 -30.67 -2.08 -19.38
N MET A 73 -31.15 -2.67 -18.29
CA MET A 73 -31.74 -4.01 -18.36
C MET A 73 -33.10 -3.91 -19.06
N SER A 74 -33.34 -4.77 -20.07
CA SER A 74 -34.68 -4.91 -20.64
C SER A 74 -35.65 -5.41 -19.58
N VAL A 75 -36.78 -4.71 -19.47
CA VAL A 75 -37.95 -5.11 -18.69
C VAL A 75 -38.77 -6.16 -19.43
#